data_AF-A0A5C6RKP0-F1
#
_entry.id   AF-A0A5C6RKP0-F1
#
_cell.length_a   1.000
_cell.length_b   1.000
_cell.length_c   1.000
_cell.angle_alpha   90.00
_cell.angle_beta   90.00
_cell.angle_gamma   90.00
#
_symmetry.space_group_name_H-M   'P 1'
#
loop_
_entity.id
_entity.type
_entity.pdbx_description
1 polymer ?
#
loop_
_entity_poly.entity_id
_entity_poly.type
_entity_poly.pdbx_seq_one_letter_code
_entity_poly.pdbx_strand_id
1 'polypeptide(L)'
;MPTQNEALIALLQDAHTTCQNHLSTAQETEALGADEIEAARSELASVFRDFSEPALWVQEAAYDKTALLHKLIALKRAAEGPTTPFLEHMDKLIRYLREELLSAIQDNLQATDTSAWNLKMLDELLKIRRVLRDTKRKFIEAGHPLDTDEAFLAVQDRFTGLLADYRKLLRENAVQANEADIGIMQLLYSLIQSAATVAAFVEAYTTLNDVVAEHCSRAAPLPEPEPEEKS
;
A
#
# COMPACT_ATOMS: atom_id res chain seq x y z
N MET A 1 -0.13 -28.67 -11.74
CA MET A 1 0.67 -27.72 -10.92
C MET A 1 -0.19 -26.49 -10.74
N PRO A 2 -0.40 -26.01 -9.51
CA PRO A 2 -1.20 -24.82 -9.30
C PRO A 2 -0.54 -23.60 -9.96
N THR A 3 -1.36 -22.67 -10.45
CA THR A 3 -0.87 -21.39 -10.98
C THR A 3 -0.28 -20.54 -9.85
N GLN A 4 0.53 -19.53 -10.18
CA GLN A 4 1.09 -18.62 -9.16
C GLN A 4 0.00 -17.93 -8.35
N ASN A 5 -1.13 -17.58 -8.98
CA ASN A 5 -2.30 -16.99 -8.31
C ASN A 5 -2.97 -17.98 -7.36
N GLU A 6 -3.20 -19.23 -7.78
CA GLU A 6 -3.78 -20.27 -6.89
C GLU A 6 -2.91 -20.50 -5.65
N ALA A 7 -1.58 -20.53 -5.82
CA ALA A 7 -0.65 -20.66 -4.71
C ALA A 7 -0.69 -19.43 -3.77
N LEU A 8 -0.81 -18.22 -4.32
CA LEU A 8 -0.94 -17.00 -3.52
C LEU A 8 -2.28 -16.97 -2.77
N ILE A 9 -3.39 -17.27 -3.43
CA ILE A 9 -4.73 -17.34 -2.83
C ILE A 9 -4.73 -18.33 -1.66
N ALA A 10 -4.12 -19.50 -1.84
CA ALA A 10 -4.00 -20.49 -0.76
C ALA A 10 -3.20 -19.96 0.43
N LEU A 11 -2.09 -19.25 0.20
CA LEU A 11 -1.30 -18.61 1.26
C LEU A 11 -2.11 -17.53 2.00
N LEU A 12 -2.89 -16.73 1.27
CA LEU A 12 -3.75 -15.70 1.85
C LEU A 12 -4.86 -16.33 2.71
N GLN A 13 -5.51 -17.39 2.23
CA GLN A 13 -6.54 -18.12 2.98
C GLN A 13 -5.98 -18.77 4.26
N ASP A 14 -4.79 -19.35 4.19
CA ASP A 14 -4.10 -19.93 5.34
C ASP A 14 -3.76 -18.86 6.40
N ALA A 15 -3.28 -17.70 5.96
CA ALA A 15 -3.01 -16.55 6.83
C ALA A 15 -4.29 -16.04 7.51
N HIS A 16 -5.36 -15.88 6.74
CA HIS A 16 -6.66 -15.46 7.24
C HIS A 16 -7.17 -16.42 8.32
N THR A 17 -7.11 -17.73 8.04
CA THR A 17 -7.51 -18.78 8.98
C THR A 17 -6.68 -18.74 10.26
N THR A 18 -5.36 -18.55 10.13
CA THR A 18 -4.45 -18.43 11.28
C THR A 18 -4.84 -17.25 12.18
N CYS A 19 -5.09 -16.08 11.59
CA CYS A 19 -5.55 -14.90 12.32
C CYS A 19 -6.91 -15.10 13.00
N GLN A 20 -7.89 -15.66 12.27
CA GLN A 20 -9.21 -15.92 12.84
C GLN A 20 -9.16 -16.89 14.02
N ASN A 21 -8.37 -17.96 13.92
CA ASN A 21 -8.23 -18.94 14.99
C ASN A 21 -7.59 -18.31 16.23
N HIS A 22 -6.51 -17.55 16.06
CA HIS A 22 -5.83 -16.92 17.20
C HIS A 22 -6.71 -15.86 17.88
N LEU A 23 -7.46 -15.05 17.11
CA LEU A 23 -8.41 -14.09 17.67
C LEU A 23 -9.57 -14.76 18.41
N SER A 24 -10.05 -15.91 17.93
CA SER A 24 -11.06 -16.71 18.65
C SER A 24 -10.51 -17.27 19.96
N THR A 25 -9.28 -17.81 19.97
CA THR A 25 -8.64 -18.27 21.20
C THR A 25 -8.38 -17.14 22.19
N ALA A 26 -7.96 -15.96 21.72
CA ALA A 26 -7.77 -14.79 22.58
C ALA A 26 -9.09 -14.31 23.20
N GLN A 27 -10.21 -14.45 22.46
CA GLN A 27 -11.55 -14.15 22.96
C GLN A 27 -11.99 -15.13 24.04
N GLU A 28 -11.77 -16.43 23.82
CA GLU A 28 -12.12 -17.49 24.78
C GLU A 28 -11.29 -17.43 26.07
N THR A 29 -10.04 -16.96 25.98
CA THR A 29 -9.13 -16.86 27.12
C THR A 29 -9.16 -15.49 27.81
N GLU A 30 -10.01 -14.57 27.36
CA GLU A 30 -10.07 -13.17 27.84
C GLU A 30 -8.70 -12.46 27.83
N ALA A 31 -7.80 -12.88 26.93
CA ALA A 31 -6.46 -12.34 26.80
C ALA A 31 -6.42 -10.93 26.18
N LEU A 32 -7.52 -10.52 25.55
CA LEU A 32 -7.74 -9.20 24.94
C LEU A 32 -9.13 -8.68 25.29
N GLY A 33 -9.30 -7.36 25.23
CA GLY A 33 -10.62 -6.74 25.35
C GLY A 33 -11.51 -7.09 24.15
N ALA A 34 -12.83 -7.20 24.36
CA ALA A 34 -13.79 -7.48 23.30
C ALA A 34 -13.69 -6.48 22.13
N ASP A 35 -13.51 -5.19 22.45
CA ASP A 35 -13.37 -4.12 21.46
C ASP A 35 -12.10 -4.26 20.61
N GLU A 36 -10.98 -4.70 21.21
CA GLU A 36 -9.71 -4.91 20.50
C GLU A 36 -9.81 -6.10 19.53
N ILE A 37 -10.49 -7.17 19.95
CA ILE A 37 -10.74 -8.34 19.11
C ILE A 37 -11.65 -7.97 17.95
N GLU A 38 -12.70 -7.19 18.20
CA GLU A 38 -13.62 -6.76 17.15
C GLU A 38 -12.94 -5.84 16.13
N ALA A 39 -12.10 -4.90 16.59
CA ALA A 39 -11.30 -4.05 15.72
C ALA A 39 -10.35 -4.88 14.84
N ALA A 40 -9.59 -5.80 15.44
CA ALA A 40 -8.70 -6.71 14.72
C ALA A 40 -9.44 -7.57 13.68
N ARG A 41 -10.61 -8.13 14.04
CA ARG A 41 -11.45 -8.91 13.12
C ARG A 41 -11.96 -8.06 11.96
N SER A 42 -12.38 -6.83 12.23
CA SER A 42 -12.88 -5.89 11.23
C SER A 42 -11.81 -5.54 10.20
N GLU A 43 -10.60 -5.19 10.66
CA GLU A 43 -9.48 -4.89 9.77
C GLU A 43 -9.06 -6.09 8.92
N LEU A 44 -8.95 -7.26 9.55
CA LEU A 44 -8.63 -8.51 8.88
C LEU A 44 -9.68 -8.82 7.79
N ALA A 45 -10.96 -8.78 8.14
CA ALA A 45 -12.05 -9.05 7.21
C ALA A 45 -12.11 -8.05 6.06
N SER A 46 -11.80 -6.78 6.33
CA SER A 46 -11.71 -5.76 5.27
C SER A 46 -10.59 -6.07 4.30
N VAL A 47 -9.37 -6.40 4.77
CA VAL A 47 -8.24 -6.70 3.89
C VAL A 47 -8.53 -7.91 2.99
N PHE A 48 -9.08 -8.99 3.56
CA PHE A 48 -9.29 -10.24 2.81
C PHE A 48 -10.50 -10.19 1.88
N ARG A 49 -11.45 -9.27 2.13
CA ARG A 49 -12.54 -9.00 1.18
C ARG A 49 -12.00 -8.47 -0.14
N ASP A 50 -11.02 -7.57 -0.11
CA ASP A 50 -10.44 -7.02 -1.33
C ASP A 50 -9.84 -8.15 -2.19
N PHE A 51 -9.12 -9.09 -1.57
CA PHE A 51 -8.55 -10.27 -2.26
C PHE A 51 -9.60 -11.31 -2.71
N SER A 52 -10.86 -11.21 -2.30
CA SER A 52 -11.92 -12.13 -2.73
C SER A 52 -12.49 -11.78 -4.11
N GLU A 53 -12.13 -10.62 -4.67
CA GLU A 53 -12.62 -10.18 -5.97
C GLU A 53 -12.05 -11.03 -7.12
N PRO A 54 -12.90 -11.74 -7.90
CA PRO A 54 -12.42 -12.58 -9.01
C PRO A 54 -11.61 -11.82 -10.06
N ALA A 55 -11.93 -10.53 -10.24
CA ALA A 55 -11.24 -9.65 -11.18
C ALA A 55 -9.75 -9.46 -10.85
N LEU A 56 -9.34 -9.65 -9.58
CA LEU A 56 -7.93 -9.53 -9.18
C LEU A 56 -7.03 -10.64 -9.71
N TRP A 57 -7.62 -11.76 -10.12
CA TRP A 57 -6.89 -13.01 -10.39
C TRP A 57 -6.80 -13.34 -11.88
N VAL A 58 -7.26 -12.43 -12.74
CA VAL A 58 -7.29 -12.60 -14.20
C VAL A 58 -5.88 -12.62 -14.80
N GLN A 59 -4.90 -11.99 -14.15
CA GLN A 59 -3.48 -11.99 -14.54
C GLN A 59 -2.59 -12.45 -13.38
N GLU A 60 -1.41 -12.99 -13.68
CA GLU A 60 -0.47 -13.41 -12.64
C GLU A 60 0.00 -12.22 -11.78
N ALA A 61 -0.13 -12.38 -10.47
CA ALA A 61 0.31 -11.42 -9.48
C ALA A 61 1.84 -11.28 -9.50
N ALA A 62 2.35 -10.09 -9.81
CA ALA A 62 3.76 -9.75 -9.61
C ALA A 62 3.95 -9.16 -8.21
N TYR A 63 4.69 -9.86 -7.34
CA TYR A 63 4.93 -9.42 -5.97
C TYR A 63 6.21 -10.01 -5.39
N ASP A 64 6.72 -9.41 -4.32
CA ASP A 64 7.84 -9.97 -3.57
C ASP A 64 7.35 -11.15 -2.72
N LYS A 65 7.52 -12.35 -3.28
CA LYS A 65 7.17 -13.60 -2.61
C LYS A 65 7.97 -13.83 -1.33
N THR A 66 9.24 -13.41 -1.29
CA THR A 66 10.11 -13.58 -0.12
C THR A 66 9.63 -12.71 1.03
N ALA A 67 9.28 -11.45 0.76
CA ALA A 67 8.73 -10.55 1.76
C ALA A 67 7.40 -11.05 2.34
N LEU A 68 6.50 -11.60 1.49
CA LEU A 68 5.27 -12.24 1.96
C LEU A 68 5.57 -13.43 2.88
N LEU A 69 6.45 -14.35 2.44
CA LEU A 69 6.78 -15.54 3.22
C LEU A 69 7.40 -15.21 4.58
N HIS A 70 8.28 -14.21 4.67
CA HIS A 70 8.83 -13.78 5.96
C HIS A 70 7.76 -13.30 6.93
N LYS A 71 6.75 -12.55 6.44
CA LYS A 71 5.65 -12.07 7.27
C LYS A 71 4.75 -13.22 7.73
N LEU A 72 4.46 -14.18 6.85
CA LEU A 72 3.69 -15.37 7.20
C LEU A 72 4.42 -16.24 8.23
N ILE A 73 5.73 -16.44 8.08
CA ILE A 73 6.55 -17.17 9.06
C ILE A 73 6.55 -16.44 10.42
N ALA A 74 6.73 -15.11 10.43
CA ALA A 74 6.71 -14.33 11.65
C ALA A 74 5.34 -14.41 12.36
N LEU A 75 4.24 -14.30 11.62
CA LEU A 75 2.88 -14.48 12.13
C LEU A 75 2.69 -15.86 12.74
N LYS A 76 3.06 -16.93 12.03
CA LYS A 76 2.91 -18.31 12.52
C LYS A 76 3.73 -18.59 13.77
N ARG A 77 4.96 -18.06 13.85
CA ARG A 77 5.79 -18.17 15.06
C ARG A 77 5.19 -17.41 16.24
N ALA A 78 4.60 -16.25 15.98
CA ALA A 78 3.94 -15.47 17.02
C ALA A 78 2.64 -16.14 17.52
N ALA A 79 1.99 -16.96 16.69
CA ALA A 79 0.75 -17.65 17.06
C ALA A 79 0.90 -18.67 18.18
N GLU A 80 2.13 -19.18 18.40
CA GLU A 80 2.46 -20.09 19.51
C GLU A 80 2.74 -19.36 20.84
N GLY A 81 2.83 -18.02 20.80
CA GLY A 81 3.23 -17.18 21.92
C GLY A 81 2.10 -16.31 22.49
N PRO A 82 2.46 -15.25 23.22
CA PRO A 82 1.50 -14.29 23.76
C PRO A 82 0.73 -13.58 22.63
N THR A 83 -0.48 -13.12 22.94
CA THR A 83 -1.38 -12.50 21.96
C THR A 83 -0.88 -11.13 21.47
N THR A 84 -0.19 -10.34 22.30
CA THR A 84 0.28 -9.00 21.89
C THR A 84 1.30 -9.03 20.73
N PRO A 85 2.39 -9.84 20.78
CA PRO A 85 3.26 -10.03 19.62
C PRO A 85 2.54 -10.54 18.37
N PHE A 86 1.51 -11.40 18.55
CA PHE A 86 0.72 -11.88 17.43
C PHE A 86 -0.02 -10.73 16.72
N LEU A 87 -0.69 -9.86 17.46
CA LEU A 87 -1.37 -8.69 16.91
C LEU A 87 -0.41 -7.78 16.15
N GLU A 88 0.78 -7.50 16.69
CA GLU A 88 1.76 -6.69 15.97
C GLU A 88 2.17 -7.30 14.62
N HIS A 89 2.35 -8.62 14.58
CA HIS A 89 2.70 -9.34 13.35
C HIS A 89 1.53 -9.40 12.37
N MET A 90 0.30 -9.51 12.88
CA MET A 90 -0.93 -9.41 12.09
C MET A 90 -1.04 -8.03 11.46
N ASP A 91 -0.84 -6.93 12.20
CA ASP A 91 -0.88 -5.57 11.65
C ASP A 91 0.19 -5.35 10.58
N LYS A 92 1.41 -5.85 10.83
CA LYS A 92 2.52 -5.82 9.86
C LYS A 92 2.21 -6.62 8.59
N LEU A 93 1.40 -7.68 8.69
CA LEU A 93 0.92 -8.45 7.54
C LEU A 93 -0.20 -7.70 6.82
N ILE A 94 -1.26 -7.28 7.53
CA ILE A 94 -2.39 -6.52 6.97
C ILE A 94 -1.90 -5.31 6.19
N ARG A 95 -0.98 -4.55 6.77
CA ARG A 95 -0.36 -3.39 6.12
C ARG A 95 0.35 -3.77 4.82
N TYR A 96 1.16 -4.83 4.84
CA TYR A 96 1.83 -5.31 3.63
C TYR A 96 0.85 -5.78 2.56
N LEU A 97 -0.20 -6.50 2.97
CA LEU A 97 -1.22 -7.00 2.06
C LEU A 97 -1.93 -5.84 1.34
N ARG A 98 -2.36 -4.82 2.09
CA ARG A 98 -2.97 -3.61 1.50
C ARG A 98 -2.00 -2.80 0.66
N GLU A 99 -0.86 -2.45 1.25
CA GLU A 99 0.00 -1.41 0.71
C GLU A 99 0.91 -1.89 -0.41
N GLU A 100 1.28 -3.18 -0.40
CA GLU A 100 2.28 -3.72 -1.32
C GLU A 100 1.66 -4.76 -2.24
N LEU A 101 1.01 -5.79 -1.67
CA LEU A 101 0.53 -6.91 -2.46
C LEU A 101 -0.69 -6.53 -3.31
N LEU A 102 -1.76 -6.01 -2.70
CA LEU A 102 -2.98 -5.61 -3.39
C LEU A 102 -2.67 -4.52 -4.42
N SER A 103 -1.85 -3.54 -4.00
CA SER A 103 -1.33 -2.49 -4.86
C SER A 103 -0.65 -3.05 -6.12
N ALA A 104 0.27 -4.00 -5.97
CA ALA A 104 1.01 -4.57 -7.10
C ALA A 104 0.14 -5.42 -8.03
N ILE A 105 -0.84 -6.15 -7.48
CA ILE A 105 -1.80 -6.94 -8.27
C ILE A 105 -2.70 -6.01 -9.09
N GLN A 106 -3.21 -4.94 -8.47
CA GLN A 106 -4.02 -3.94 -9.14
C GLN A 106 -3.24 -3.16 -10.21
N ASP A 107 -1.94 -2.92 -10.00
CA ASP A 107 -1.05 -2.31 -11.00
C ASP A 107 -0.94 -3.14 -12.27
N ASN A 108 -0.85 -4.47 -12.16
CA ASN A 108 -0.77 -5.36 -13.31
C ASN A 108 -2.09 -5.43 -14.11
N LEU A 109 -3.23 -5.41 -13.42
CA LEU A 109 -4.54 -5.59 -14.06
C LEU A 109 -4.96 -4.45 -15.01
N GLN A 110 -4.44 -3.24 -14.81
CA GLN A 110 -4.83 -2.04 -15.58
C GLN A 110 -3.81 -1.59 -16.64
N ALA A 111 -2.74 -2.36 -16.86
CA ALA A 111 -1.68 -2.02 -17.81
C ALA A 111 -2.05 -2.21 -19.30
N THR A 112 -3.30 -2.54 -19.65
CA THR A 112 -3.69 -2.81 -21.05
C THR A 112 -4.02 -1.56 -21.87
N ASP A 113 -4.38 -0.43 -21.24
CA ASP A 113 -4.67 0.86 -21.93
C ASP A 113 -3.94 2.08 -21.33
N THR A 114 -3.14 1.91 -20.27
CA THR A 114 -2.40 3.02 -19.64
C THR A 114 -1.26 3.49 -20.54
N SER A 115 -1.11 4.80 -20.76
CA SER A 115 -0.05 5.34 -21.61
C SER A 115 1.36 5.01 -21.07
N ALA A 116 2.34 4.86 -21.96
CA ALA A 116 3.72 4.52 -21.58
C ALA A 116 4.35 5.52 -20.59
N TRP A 117 3.99 6.81 -20.69
CA TRP A 117 4.44 7.83 -19.74
C TRP A 117 3.77 7.70 -18.37
N ASN A 118 2.48 7.34 -18.33
CA ASN A 118 1.79 7.08 -17.07
C ASN A 118 2.30 5.81 -16.39
N LEU A 119 2.62 4.76 -17.16
CA LEU A 119 3.31 3.58 -16.61
C LEU A 119 4.67 3.95 -16.00
N LYS A 120 5.46 4.76 -16.70
CA LYS A 120 6.73 5.27 -16.17
C LYS A 120 6.55 6.09 -14.89
N MET A 121 5.50 6.89 -14.81
CA MET A 121 5.17 7.68 -13.61
C MET A 121 4.76 6.79 -12.43
N LEU A 122 3.96 5.75 -12.68
CA LEU A 122 3.60 4.76 -11.67
C LEU A 122 4.85 4.04 -11.13
N ASP A 123 5.82 3.71 -11.98
CA ASP A 123 7.10 3.16 -11.55
C ASP A 123 7.90 4.13 -10.67
N GLU A 124 7.96 5.42 -11.03
CA GLU A 124 8.63 6.43 -10.20
C GLU A 124 7.94 6.60 -8.84
N LEU A 125 6.60 6.56 -8.78
CA LEU A 125 5.85 6.59 -7.52
C LEU A 125 6.19 5.39 -6.62
N LEU A 126 6.36 4.20 -7.19
CA LEU A 126 6.81 3.01 -6.44
C LEU A 126 8.21 3.19 -5.86
N LYS A 127 9.15 3.76 -6.63
CA LYS A 127 10.51 4.07 -6.15
C LYS A 127 10.46 5.09 -5.01
N ILE A 128 9.65 6.14 -5.14
CA ILE A 128 9.44 7.15 -4.09
C ILE A 128 8.92 6.52 -2.79
N ARG A 129 7.91 5.64 -2.85
CA ARG A 129 7.42 4.95 -1.65
C ARG A 129 8.51 4.13 -0.95
N ARG A 130 9.35 3.44 -1.71
CA ARG A 130 10.45 2.63 -1.17
C ARG A 130 11.46 3.53 -0.45
N VAL A 131 11.90 4.61 -1.08
CA VAL A 131 12.89 5.51 -0.45
C VAL A 131 12.33 6.26 0.76
N LEU A 132 11.05 6.67 0.75
CA LEU A 132 10.38 7.23 1.93
C LEU A 132 10.41 6.27 3.11
N ARG A 133 10.09 4.99 2.88
CA ARG A 133 10.11 3.95 3.91
C ARG A 133 11.51 3.71 4.46
N ASP A 134 12.50 3.58 3.58
CA ASP A 134 13.87 3.34 3.97
C ASP A 134 14.46 4.52 4.75
N THR A 135 14.18 5.75 4.32
CA THR A 135 14.59 6.96 5.04
C THR A 135 13.89 7.09 6.40
N LYS A 136 12.57 6.84 6.48
CA LYS A 136 11.84 6.79 7.76
C LYS A 136 12.46 5.79 8.74
N ARG A 137 12.75 4.57 8.26
CA ARG A 137 13.38 3.52 9.08
C ARG A 137 14.74 3.95 9.62
N LYS A 138 15.58 4.58 8.79
CA LYS A 138 16.89 5.11 9.24
C LYS A 138 16.75 6.11 10.39
N PHE A 139 15.76 7.02 10.32
CA PHE A 139 15.54 7.98 11.41
C PHE A 139 15.03 7.32 12.70
N ILE A 140 14.14 6.32 12.58
CA ILE A 140 13.68 5.53 13.74
C ILE A 140 14.85 4.79 14.39
N GLU A 141 15.70 4.13 13.58
CA GLU A 141 16.91 3.45 14.05
C GLU A 141 17.92 4.41 14.71
N ALA A 142 17.94 5.68 14.28
CA ALA A 142 18.74 6.75 14.87
C ALA A 142 18.11 7.39 16.13
N GLY A 143 16.97 6.88 16.61
CA GLY A 143 16.31 7.36 17.83
C GLY A 143 15.30 8.48 17.64
N HIS A 144 14.84 8.73 16.41
CA HIS A 144 13.76 9.68 16.12
C HIS A 144 12.43 8.91 15.92
N PRO A 145 11.48 8.93 16.88
CA PRO A 145 10.29 8.10 16.86
C PRO A 145 9.19 8.63 15.93
N LEU A 146 9.46 8.63 14.62
CA LEU A 146 8.54 9.10 13.56
C LEU A 146 7.26 8.25 13.40
N ASP A 147 7.14 7.15 14.15
CA ASP A 147 5.96 6.31 14.25
C ASP A 147 4.93 6.84 15.25
N THR A 148 5.33 7.75 16.14
CA THR A 148 4.46 8.38 17.15
C THR A 148 4.38 9.90 17.04
N ASP A 149 5.16 10.50 16.14
CA ASP A 149 5.13 11.93 15.85
C ASP A 149 3.86 12.29 15.05
N GLU A 150 2.86 12.86 15.72
CA GLU A 150 1.57 13.24 15.12
C GLU A 150 1.71 14.19 13.92
N ALA A 151 2.66 15.12 13.96
CA ALA A 151 2.87 16.05 12.86
C ALA A 151 3.43 15.34 11.63
N PHE A 152 4.37 14.41 11.84
CA PHE A 152 4.89 13.56 10.77
C PHE A 152 3.81 12.63 10.21
N LEU A 153 3.02 12.00 11.08
CA LEU A 153 1.93 11.10 10.68
C LEU A 153 0.89 11.82 9.82
N ALA A 154 0.51 13.06 10.17
CA ALA A 154 -0.41 13.86 9.35
C ALA A 154 0.13 14.12 7.93
N VAL A 155 1.43 14.38 7.80
CA VAL A 155 2.09 14.57 6.49
C VAL A 155 2.13 13.26 5.68
N GLN A 156 2.36 12.13 6.36
CA GLN A 156 2.33 10.79 5.77
C GLN A 156 0.93 10.38 5.30
N ASP A 157 -0.10 10.64 6.10
CA ASP A 157 -1.49 10.30 5.78
C ASP A 157 -1.99 11.11 4.59
N ARG A 158 -1.63 12.40 4.52
CA ARG A 158 -1.92 13.25 3.36
C ARG A 158 -1.36 12.65 2.06
N PHE A 159 -0.11 12.19 2.07
CA PHE A 159 0.48 11.55 0.88
C PHE A 159 -0.21 10.25 0.54
N THR A 160 -0.58 9.45 1.54
CA THR A 160 -1.26 8.17 1.34
C THR A 160 -2.60 8.38 0.64
N GLY A 161 -3.37 9.40 1.04
CA GLY A 161 -4.60 9.81 0.35
C GLY A 161 -4.35 10.29 -1.08
N LEU A 162 -3.46 11.29 -1.25
CA LEU A 162 -3.14 11.87 -2.56
C LEU A 162 -2.61 10.83 -3.55
N LEU A 163 -1.79 9.88 -3.08
CA LEU A 163 -1.21 8.84 -3.90
C LEU A 163 -2.27 7.89 -4.44
N ALA A 164 -3.28 7.54 -3.64
CA ALA A 164 -4.38 6.68 -4.10
C ALA A 164 -5.12 7.33 -5.27
N ASP A 165 -5.45 8.62 -5.13
CA ASP A 165 -6.15 9.39 -6.16
C ASP A 165 -5.29 9.56 -7.41
N TYR A 166 -4.02 9.96 -7.26
CA TYR A 166 -3.13 10.19 -8.39
C TYR A 166 -2.90 8.91 -9.21
N ARG A 167 -2.71 7.78 -8.55
CA ARG A 167 -2.54 6.49 -9.22
C ARG A 167 -3.78 6.10 -10.01
N LYS A 168 -4.98 6.34 -9.46
CA LYS A 168 -6.22 6.12 -10.19
C LYS A 168 -6.26 6.96 -11.47
N LEU A 169 -6.00 8.27 -11.36
CA LEU A 169 -6.02 9.19 -12.50
C LEU A 169 -5.00 8.80 -13.59
N LEU A 170 -3.80 8.36 -13.20
CA LEU A 170 -2.76 7.91 -14.14
C LEU A 170 -3.18 6.65 -14.90
N ARG A 171 -3.79 5.67 -14.21
CA ARG A 171 -4.24 4.42 -14.82
C ARG A 171 -5.43 4.63 -15.77
N GLU A 172 -6.31 5.55 -15.43
CA GLU A 172 -7.46 5.94 -16.27
C GLU A 172 -7.05 6.88 -17.41
N ASN A 173 -5.76 7.26 -17.52
CA ASN A 173 -5.26 8.32 -18.39
C ASN A 173 -6.02 9.66 -18.24
N ALA A 174 -6.70 9.88 -17.11
CA ALA A 174 -7.40 11.12 -16.78
C ALA A 174 -6.42 12.29 -16.55
N VAL A 175 -5.17 11.94 -16.18
CA VAL A 175 -4.01 12.82 -16.23
C VAL A 175 -2.93 12.16 -17.07
N GLN A 176 -2.14 12.98 -17.76
CA GLN A 176 -1.06 12.49 -18.60
C GLN A 176 0.28 13.03 -18.12
N ALA A 177 1.12 12.12 -17.60
CA ALA A 177 2.49 12.41 -17.25
C ALA A 177 3.32 12.66 -18.51
N ASN A 178 4.35 13.48 -18.36
CA ASN A 178 5.33 13.76 -19.39
C ASN A 178 6.76 13.62 -18.85
N GLU A 179 7.76 13.88 -19.71
CA GLU A 179 9.18 13.80 -19.34
C GLU A 179 9.57 14.73 -18.19
N ALA A 180 9.03 15.96 -18.15
CA ALA A 180 9.34 16.91 -17.09
C ALA A 180 8.79 16.42 -15.74
N ASP A 181 7.56 15.88 -15.73
CA ASP A 181 6.96 15.33 -14.52
C ASP A 181 7.80 14.15 -13.97
N ILE A 182 8.31 13.29 -14.85
CA ILE A 182 9.22 12.19 -14.47
C ILE A 182 10.53 12.75 -13.89
N GLY A 183 11.11 13.77 -14.51
CA GLY A 183 12.31 14.44 -14.01
C GLY A 183 12.12 15.01 -12.60
N ILE A 184 10.97 15.62 -12.33
CA ILE A 184 10.62 16.13 -11.00
C ILE A 184 10.56 14.99 -9.97
N MET A 185 9.94 13.86 -10.31
CA MET A 185 9.86 12.72 -9.39
C MET A 185 11.24 12.11 -9.08
N GLN A 186 12.14 12.10 -10.06
CA GLN A 186 13.52 11.66 -9.84
C GLN A 186 14.30 12.61 -8.92
N LEU A 187 14.09 13.93 -9.06
CA LEU A 187 14.66 14.91 -8.14
C LEU A 187 14.10 14.75 -6.72
N LEU A 188 12.78 14.52 -6.58
CA LEU A 188 12.15 14.24 -5.29
C LEU A 188 12.70 12.97 -4.65
N TYR A 189 12.91 11.91 -5.42
CA TYR A 189 13.57 10.70 -4.96
C TYR A 189 14.96 11.01 -4.37
N SER A 190 15.80 11.76 -5.09
CA SER A 190 17.12 12.15 -4.61
C SER A 190 17.07 13.06 -3.38
N LEU A 191 16.11 13.98 -3.33
CA LEU A 191 15.89 14.87 -2.19
C LEU A 191 15.57 14.05 -0.93
N ILE A 192 14.61 13.13 -1.02
CA ILE A 192 14.23 12.22 0.07
C ILE A 192 15.42 11.34 0.50
N GLN A 193 16.17 10.80 -0.46
CA GLN A 193 17.30 9.93 -0.18
C GLN A 193 18.44 10.66 0.56
N SER A 194 18.63 11.95 0.24
CA SER A 194 19.70 12.78 0.78
C SER A 194 19.36 13.49 2.10
N ALA A 195 18.13 13.35 2.59
CA ALA A 195 17.68 13.99 3.83
C ALA A 195 18.52 13.51 5.03
N ALA A 196 19.35 14.40 5.57
CA ALA A 196 20.23 14.12 6.70
C ALA A 196 19.58 14.42 8.07
N THR A 197 18.46 15.14 8.09
CA THR A 197 17.74 15.51 9.30
C THR A 197 16.25 15.23 9.15
N VAL A 198 15.55 15.04 10.28
CA VAL A 198 14.09 14.87 10.29
C VAL A 198 13.39 16.06 9.64
N ALA A 199 13.84 17.28 9.91
CA ALA A 199 13.28 18.49 9.31
C ALA A 199 13.39 18.48 7.77
N ALA A 200 14.57 18.15 7.23
CA ALA A 200 14.76 18.04 5.78
C ALA A 200 13.92 16.91 5.17
N PHE A 201 13.71 15.81 5.91
CA PHE A 201 12.86 14.72 5.47
C PHE A 201 11.37 15.13 5.42
N VAL A 202 10.87 15.84 6.44
CA VAL A 202 9.51 16.40 6.46
C VAL A 202 9.30 17.41 5.33
N GLU A 203 10.28 18.27 5.07
CA GLU A 203 10.25 19.23 3.97
C GLU A 203 10.17 18.53 2.60
N ALA A 204 10.99 17.49 2.38
CA ALA A 204 10.95 16.68 1.17
C ALA A 204 9.59 15.98 0.99
N TYR A 205 9.02 15.46 2.08
CA TYR A 205 7.70 14.83 2.11
C TYR A 205 6.58 15.82 1.77
N THR A 206 6.67 17.04 2.31
CA THR A 206 5.71 18.11 2.03
C THR A 206 5.78 18.56 0.57
N THR A 207 6.99 18.72 0.04
CA THR A 207 7.20 19.06 -1.38
C THR A 207 6.60 17.99 -2.30
N LEU A 208 6.79 16.71 -1.96
CA LEU A 208 6.17 15.60 -2.68
C LEU A 208 4.63 15.66 -2.64
N ASN A 209 4.04 15.94 -1.47
CA ASN A 209 2.60 16.12 -1.33
C ASN A 209 2.07 17.22 -2.25
N ASP A 210 2.76 18.35 -2.31
CA ASP A 210 2.32 19.49 -3.11
C ASP A 210 2.43 19.19 -4.61
N VAL A 211 3.51 18.55 -5.07
CA VAL A 211 3.68 18.11 -6.47
C VAL A 211 2.59 17.11 -6.88
N VAL A 212 2.32 16.10 -6.04
CA VAL A 212 1.27 15.11 -6.34
C VAL A 212 -0.11 15.75 -6.35
N ALA A 213 -0.40 16.65 -5.41
CA ALA A 213 -1.66 17.39 -5.39
C ALA A 213 -1.84 18.26 -6.64
N GLU A 214 -0.78 18.95 -7.08
CA GLU A 214 -0.79 19.73 -8.32
C GLU A 214 -1.10 18.83 -9.51
N HIS A 215 -0.46 17.66 -9.62
CA HIS A 215 -0.71 16.72 -10.72
C HIS A 215 -2.14 16.18 -10.70
N CYS A 216 -2.70 15.86 -9.52
CA CYS A 216 -4.11 15.48 -9.39
C CYS A 216 -5.06 16.57 -9.90
N SER A 217 -4.73 17.85 -9.67
CA SER A 217 -5.57 18.98 -10.08
C SER A 217 -5.61 19.19 -11.61
N ARG A 218 -4.68 18.58 -12.36
CA ARG A 218 -4.62 18.66 -13.83
C ARG A 218 -5.61 17.72 -14.54
N ALA A 219 -6.40 16.94 -13.80
CA ALA A 219 -7.40 16.06 -14.39
C ALA A 219 -8.40 16.86 -15.25
N ALA A 220 -8.51 16.51 -16.52
CA ALA A 220 -9.50 17.12 -17.40
C ALA A 220 -10.92 16.65 -17.01
N PRO A 221 -11.97 17.48 -17.16
CA PRO A 221 -13.34 17.01 -17.06
C PRO A 221 -13.58 15.92 -18.11
N LEU A 222 -14.21 14.81 -17.70
CA LEU A 222 -14.57 13.70 -18.60
C LEU A 222 -15.34 14.24 -19.82
N PRO A 223 -15.06 13.73 -21.04
CA PRO A 223 -15.90 14.06 -22.19
C PRO A 223 -17.34 13.62 -21.91
N GLU A 224 -18.29 14.53 -22.09
CA GLU A 224 -19.72 14.20 -21.98
C GLU A 224 -20.06 13.07 -22.95
N PRO A 225 -20.89 12.09 -22.53
CA PRO A 225 -21.26 10.98 -23.41
C PRO A 225 -21.96 11.54 -24.65
N GLU A 226 -21.46 11.17 -25.82
CA GLU A 226 -22.10 11.52 -27.10
C GLU A 226 -23.56 11.06 -27.08
N PRO A 227 -24.51 11.92 -27.51
CA PRO A 227 -25.90 11.55 -27.49
C PRO A 227 -26.13 10.36 -28.43
N GLU A 228 -26.70 9.28 -27.89
CA GLU A 228 -27.14 8.13 -28.68
C GLU A 228 -28.05 8.63 -29.82
N GLU A 229 -27.54 8.59 -31.06
CA GLU A 229 -28.36 8.70 -32.25
C GLU A 229 -29.32 7.51 -32.27
N LYS A 230 -30.56 7.75 -31.82
CA LYS A 230 -31.66 6.84 -32.01
C LYS A 230 -31.93 6.71 -33.52
N SER A 231 -31.48 5.60 -34.11
CA SER A 231 -31.99 5.07 -35.38
C SER A 231 -33.18 4.15 -35.14
#